data_AF-A0A960FCV5-F1
#
_entry.id   AF-A0A960FCV5-F1
#
_cell.length_a   1.000
_cell.length_b   1.000
_cell.length_c   1.000
_cell.angle_alpha   90.00
_cell.angle_beta   90.00
_cell.angle_gamma   90.00
#
_symmetry.space_group_name_H-M   'P 1'
#
loop_
_entity.id
_entity.type
_entity.pdbx_description
1 polymer ?
#
loop_
_entity_poly.entity_id
_entity_poly.type
_entity_poly.pdbx_seq_one_letter_code
_entity_poly.pdbx_strand_id
1 'polypeptide(L)'
;MGNRIVEHRLRKTGRRLRDLRVELGVIDEQLVHLADDADDAELRALVSEQPLGSEPREAREHADAMQRHRSKVRDEIARLEALQDQLLDQLNGS
;
A
#
# COMPACT_ATOMS: atom_id res chain seq x y z
N MET A 1 -9.98 34.64 8.56
CA MET A 1 -8.64 34.06 8.29
C MET A 1 -8.58 32.53 8.45
N GLY A 2 -9.50 31.88 9.18
CA GLY A 2 -9.50 30.42 9.36
C GLY A 2 -9.64 29.58 8.08
N ASN A 3 -10.54 29.96 7.15
CA ASN A 3 -10.77 29.20 5.91
C ASN A 3 -9.52 28.97 5.06
N ARG A 4 -8.66 30.00 4.91
CA ARG A 4 -7.47 29.90 4.06
C ARG A 4 -6.46 28.87 4.59
N ILE A 5 -6.40 28.66 5.91
CA ILE A 5 -5.57 27.65 6.55
C ILE A 5 -6.18 26.26 6.33
N VAL A 6 -7.50 26.12 6.51
CA VAL A 6 -8.24 24.86 6.28
C VAL A 6 -8.12 24.40 4.83
N GLU A 7 -8.33 25.30 3.87
CA GLU A 7 -8.15 25.03 2.43
C GLU A 7 -6.72 24.60 2.10
N HIS A 8 -5.71 25.24 2.69
CA HIS A 8 -4.31 24.86 2.48
C HIS A 8 -4.04 23.44 2.99
N ARG A 9 -4.56 23.09 4.18
CA ARG A 9 -4.46 21.73 4.74
C ARG A 9 -5.18 20.72 3.86
N LEU A 10 -6.40 21.01 3.39
CA LEU A 10 -7.16 20.17 2.45
C LEU A 10 -6.37 19.89 1.17
N ARG A 11 -5.74 20.91 0.58
CA ARG A 11 -4.89 20.74 -0.62
C ARG A 11 -3.69 19.83 -0.35
N LYS A 12 -3.05 19.98 0.81
CA LYS A 12 -1.92 19.14 1.22
C LYS A 12 -2.36 17.68 1.45
N THR A 13 -3.42 17.48 2.22
CA THR A 13 -4.02 16.15 2.49
C THR A 13 -4.44 15.46 1.19
N GLY A 14 -5.14 16.17 0.30
CA GLY A 14 -5.56 15.63 -0.99
C GLY A 14 -4.39 15.26 -1.91
N ARG A 15 -3.28 16.01 -1.88
CA ARG A 15 -2.06 15.61 -2.61
C ARG A 15 -1.49 14.33 -2.03
N ARG A 16 -1.33 14.25 -0.70
CA ARG A 16 -0.79 13.07 -0.04
C ARG A 16 -1.65 11.82 -0.27
N LEU A 17 -2.98 11.96 -0.26
CA LEU A 17 -3.90 10.86 -0.57
C LEU A 17 -3.72 10.33 -2.00
N ARG A 18 -3.55 11.22 -2.99
CA ARG A 18 -3.28 10.79 -4.36
C ARG A 18 -1.96 10.02 -4.46
N ASP A 19 -0.90 10.54 -3.85
CA ASP A 19 0.41 9.90 -3.88
C ASP A 19 0.36 8.50 -3.23
N LEU A 20 -0.28 8.37 -2.07
CA LEU A 20 -0.43 7.08 -1.38
C LEU A 20 -1.31 6.08 -2.13
N ARG A 21 -2.34 6.53 -2.85
CA ARG A 21 -3.18 5.63 -3.67
C ARG A 21 -2.42 5.11 -4.89
N VAL A 22 -1.55 5.93 -5.49
CA VAL A 22 -0.63 5.46 -6.54
C VAL A 22 0.37 4.46 -5.97
N GLU A 23 0.97 4.77 -4.82
CA GLU A 23 1.88 3.85 -4.11
C GLU A 23 1.20 2.51 -3.80
N LEU A 24 -0.04 2.54 -3.29
CA LEU A 24 -0.82 1.34 -3.02
C LEU A 24 -1.04 0.49 -4.28
N GLY A 25 -1.34 1.12 -5.41
CA GLY A 25 -1.50 0.41 -6.69
C GLY A 25 -0.23 -0.31 -7.12
N VAL A 26 0.93 0.34 -6.97
CA VAL A 26 2.24 -0.30 -7.26
C VAL A 26 2.50 -1.47 -6.31
N ILE A 27 2.20 -1.33 -5.02
CA ILE A 27 2.38 -2.41 -4.04
C ILE A 27 1.45 -3.60 -4.37
N ASP A 28 0.21 -3.32 -4.76
CA ASP A 28 -0.76 -4.35 -5.16
C ASP A 28 -0.26 -5.11 -6.40
N GLU A 29 0.26 -4.42 -7.41
CA GLU A 29 0.84 -5.05 -8.61
C GLU A 29 2.06 -5.93 -8.27
N GLN A 30 2.98 -5.42 -7.45
CA GLN A 30 4.16 -6.18 -7.04
C GLN A 30 3.80 -7.43 -6.20
N LEU A 31 2.75 -7.37 -5.38
CA LEU A 31 2.28 -8.52 -4.61
C LEU A 31 1.66 -9.60 -5.50
N VAL A 32 0.99 -9.23 -6.59
CA VAL A 32 0.49 -10.18 -7.60
C VAL A 32 1.66 -10.90 -8.26
N HIS A 33 2.68 -10.16 -8.71
CA HIS A 33 3.86 -10.76 -9.32
C HIS A 33 4.60 -11.74 -8.40
N LEU A 34 4.74 -11.42 -7.12
CA LEU A 34 5.36 -12.34 -6.16
C LEU A 34 4.56 -13.62 -5.93
N ALA A 35 3.23 -13.59 -6.07
CA ALA A 35 2.40 -14.79 -5.98
C ALA A 35 2.58 -15.66 -7.23
N ASP A 36 2.55 -15.05 -8.42
CA ASP A 36 2.76 -15.75 -9.69
C ASP A 36 4.16 -16.41 -9.73
N ASP A 37 5.21 -15.70 -9.29
CA ASP A 37 6.58 -16.22 -9.24
C ASP A 37 6.71 -17.42 -8.28
N ALA A 38 5.97 -17.41 -7.17
CA ALA A 38 5.99 -18.50 -6.19
C ALA A 38 5.32 -19.78 -6.74
N ASP A 39 4.19 -19.62 -7.43
CA ASP A 39 3.47 -20.73 -8.09
C ASP A 39 4.33 -21.36 -9.20
N ASP A 40 5.01 -20.54 -10.01
CA ASP A 40 5.93 -20.99 -11.06
C ASP A 40 7.16 -21.74 -10.49
N ALA A 41 7.71 -21.27 -9.37
CA ALA A 41 8.82 -21.93 -8.68
C ALA A 41 8.41 -23.30 -8.11
N GLU A 42 7.21 -23.41 -7.54
CA GLU A 42 6.66 -24.67 -7.03
C GLU A 42 6.48 -25.70 -8.17
N LEU A 43 5.91 -25.28 -9.30
CA LEU A 43 5.78 -26.12 -10.50
C LEU A 43 7.14 -26.62 -11.00
N ARG A 44 8.17 -25.76 -11.01
CA ARG A 44 9.50 -26.13 -11.47
C ARG A 44 10.18 -27.11 -10.51
N ALA A 45 10.01 -26.95 -9.19
CA ALA A 45 10.56 -27.86 -8.19
C ALA A 45 9.95 -29.27 -8.27
N LEU A 46 8.64 -29.37 -8.53
CA LEU A 46 7.95 -30.66 -8.74
C LEU A 46 8.47 -31.40 -9.99
N VAL A 47 8.86 -30.68 -11.04
CA VAL A 47 9.35 -31.27 -12.29
C VAL A 47 10.84 -31.67 -12.22
N SER A 48 11.64 -31.03 -11.37
CA SER A 48 13.11 -31.13 -11.43
C SER A 48 13.77 -31.96 -10.32
N GLU A 49 13.01 -32.56 -9.39
CA GLU A 49 13.54 -33.27 -8.21
C GLU A 49 14.66 -32.50 -7.45
N GLN A 50 14.73 -31.17 -7.58
CA GLN A 50 15.72 -30.37 -6.89
C GLN A 50 15.22 -29.97 -5.49
N PRO A 51 16.06 -30.04 -4.44
CA PRO A 51 15.67 -29.63 -3.11
C PRO A 51 15.42 -28.11 -3.10
N LEU A 52 14.24 -27.71 -2.60
CA LEU A 52 13.88 -26.32 -2.35
C LEU A 52 14.94 -25.69 -1.41
N GLY A 53 15.88 -24.93 -1.99
CA GLY A 53 16.97 -24.23 -1.29
C GLY A 53 16.50 -23.01 -0.48
N SER A 54 17.37 -22.05 -0.19
CA SER A 54 17.07 -20.83 0.59
C SER A 54 16.16 -19.80 -0.11
N GLU A 55 16.04 -19.87 -1.44
CA GLU A 55 15.25 -18.94 -2.27
C GLU A 55 13.76 -18.82 -1.89
N PRO A 56 13.01 -19.89 -1.58
CA PRO A 56 11.60 -19.80 -1.18
C PRO A 56 11.43 -19.10 0.17
N ARG A 57 12.44 -19.12 1.04
CA ARG A 57 12.39 -18.43 2.34
C ARG A 57 12.56 -16.93 2.17
N GLU A 58 13.51 -16.51 1.35
CA GLU A 58 13.74 -15.09 1.03
C GLU A 58 12.52 -14.49 0.32
N ALA A 59 11.95 -15.19 -0.68
CA ALA A 59 10.73 -14.76 -1.37
C ALA A 59 9.54 -14.57 -0.41
N ARG A 60 9.35 -15.48 0.55
CA ARG A 60 8.31 -15.37 1.59
C ARG A 60 8.55 -14.18 2.52
N GLU A 61 9.78 -13.97 2.98
CA GLU A 61 10.12 -12.83 3.83
C GLU A 61 9.88 -11.48 3.11
N HIS A 62 10.18 -11.42 1.81
CA HIS A 62 9.89 -10.28 0.95
C HIS A 62 8.38 -10.03 0.80
N ALA A 63 7.59 -11.06 0.49
CA ALA A 63 6.13 -10.96 0.39
C ALA A 63 5.50 -10.48 1.71
N ASP A 64 5.95 -11.03 2.84
CA ASP A 64 5.49 -10.61 4.17
C ASP A 64 5.82 -9.14 4.46
N ALA A 65 7.03 -8.68 4.10
CA ALA A 65 7.42 -7.29 4.26
C ALA A 65 6.54 -6.35 3.42
N MET A 66 6.22 -6.76 2.19
CA MET A 66 5.34 -6.02 1.30
C MET A 66 3.89 -5.97 1.78
N GLN A 67 3.35 -7.07 2.30
CA GLN A 67 2.02 -7.09 2.90
C GLN A 67 1.95 -6.15 4.11
N ARG A 68 2.99 -6.13 4.97
CA ARG A 68 3.07 -5.16 6.07
C ARG A 68 3.14 -3.72 5.58
N HIS A 69 3.88 -3.44 4.51
CA HIS A 69 3.95 -2.11 3.91
C HIS A 69 2.59 -1.67 3.35
N ARG A 70 1.93 -2.56 2.61
CA ARG A 70 0.58 -2.36 2.09
C ARG A 70 -0.41 -1.97 3.20
N SER A 71 -0.42 -2.71 4.30
CA SER A 71 -1.29 -2.42 5.44
C SER A 71 -1.02 -1.03 6.02
N LYS A 72 0.25 -0.64 6.19
CA LYS A 72 0.61 0.71 6.66
C LYS A 72 0.13 1.81 5.71
N VAL A 73 0.26 1.62 4.40
CA VAL A 73 -0.23 2.58 3.39
C VAL A 73 -1.75 2.71 3.48
N ARG A 74 -2.48 1.60 3.60
CA ARG A 74 -3.95 1.61 3.77
C ARG A 74 -4.37 2.33 5.05
N ASP A 75 -3.70 2.07 6.17
CA ASP A 75 -3.98 2.74 7.44
C ASP A 75 -3.76 4.25 7.35
N GLU A 76 -2.69 4.68 6.68
CA GLU A 76 -2.41 6.10 6.48
C GLU A 76 -3.43 6.78 5.56
N ILE A 77 -3.87 6.10 4.49
CA ILE A 77 -4.96 6.59 3.63
C ILE A 77 -6.23 6.81 4.46
N ALA A 78 -6.64 5.82 5.25
CA ALA A 78 -7.84 5.93 6.09
C ALA A 78 -7.76 7.09 7.10
N ARG A 79 -6.59 7.30 7.71
CA ARG A 79 -6.36 8.46 8.61
C ARG A 79 -6.47 9.79 7.88
N LEU A 80 -5.92 9.89 6.68
CA LEU A 80 -5.95 11.12 5.89
C LEU A 80 -7.34 11.41 5.31
N GLU A 81 -8.13 10.39 4.99
CA GLU A 81 -9.55 10.51 4.63
C GLU A 81 -10.35 11.07 5.81
N ALA A 82 -10.22 10.48 7.00
CA ALA A 82 -10.88 11.01 8.20
C ALA A 82 -10.46 12.46 8.51
N LEU A 83 -9.17 12.81 8.33
CA LEU A 83 -8.71 14.19 8.47
C LEU A 83 -9.30 15.12 7.41
N GLN A 84 -9.43 14.65 6.17
CA GLN A 84 -10.06 15.41 5.09
C GLN A 84 -11.51 15.72 5.43
N ASP A 85 -12.27 14.73 5.91
CA ASP A 85 -13.67 14.91 6.32
C ASP A 85 -13.79 15.96 7.43
N GLN A 86 -12.97 15.85 8.48
CA GLN A 86 -12.93 16.84 9.56
C GLN A 86 -12.63 18.26 9.07
N LEU A 87 -11.72 18.40 8.11
CA LEU A 87 -11.37 19.70 7.54
C LEU A 87 -12.49 20.24 6.63
N LEU A 88 -13.22 19.38 5.93
CA LEU A 88 -14.38 19.76 5.13
C LEU A 88 -15.54 20.22 6.03
N ASP A 89 -15.80 19.52 7.14
CA ASP A 89 -16.79 19.93 8.12
C ASP A 89 -16.45 21.31 8.71
N GLN A 90 -15.19 21.52 9.06
CA GLN A 90 -14.70 22.82 9.55
C GLN A 90 -14.85 23.95 8.51
N LEU A 91 -14.70 23.65 7.22
CA LEU A 91 -14.85 24.62 6.13
C LEU A 91 -16.33 24.97 5.89
N ASN A 92 -17.21 23.98 5.99
CA ASN A 92 -18.64 24.09 5.70
C ASN A 92 -19.45 24.63 6.88
N GLY A 93 -18.84 24.76 8.07
CA GLY A 93 -19.47 25.39 9.23
C GLY A 93 -20.62 24.58 9.80
N SER A 94 -20.48 23.25 9.89
CA SER A 94 -21.32 22.43 10.78
C SER A 94 -20.95 22.63 12.24
#